data_AF-A0A538S1N3-F1
#
_entry.id   AF-A0A538S1N3-F1
#
_cell.length_a   1.000
_cell.length_b   1.000
_cell.length_c   1.000
_cell.angle_alpha   90.00
_cell.angle_beta   90.00
_cell.angle_gamma   90.00
#
_symmetry.space_group_name_H-M   'P 1'
#
loop_
_entity.id
_entity.type
_entity.pdbx_description
1 polymer ?
#
loop_
_entity_poly.entity_id
_entity_poly.type
_entity_poly.pdbx_seq_one_letter_code
_entity_poly.pdbx_strand_id
1 'polypeptide(L)'
;DLADYYRMPVSQARPRLTELLAAGKLRGVQVEGWREPAYLHPEARLPRRIDTAALLAPFDPVIWYRPRAARLFNFDYRVEIFVPKPKRKWGYYVLPFLLGDRIAARVDLRAERTERRLLVPAAYLEPGTEPGAVAAALATELRLLARWLHLDSISVERRGNFARPLAAAVRA
;
A
#
# COMPACT_ATOMS: atom_id res chain seq x y z
N ASP A 1 -1.00 -6.87 -16.55
CA ASP A 1 -1.95 -6.47 -15.48
C ASP A 1 -3.21 -7.31 -15.44
N LEU A 2 -4.08 -7.27 -16.45
CA LEU A 2 -5.41 -7.92 -16.39
C LEU A 2 -5.33 -9.45 -16.36
N ALA A 3 -4.61 -10.06 -17.31
CA ALA A 3 -4.45 -11.51 -17.37
C ALA A 3 -3.72 -12.04 -16.12
N ASP A 4 -2.65 -11.35 -15.71
CA ASP A 4 -1.83 -11.73 -14.56
C ASP A 4 -2.60 -11.68 -13.24
N TYR A 5 -3.53 -10.74 -13.08
CA TYR A 5 -4.32 -10.61 -11.85
C TYR A 5 -5.14 -11.88 -11.55
N TYR A 6 -5.76 -12.46 -12.57
CA TYR A 6 -6.51 -13.72 -12.47
C TYR A 6 -5.69 -14.94 -12.88
N ARG A 7 -4.37 -14.80 -13.08
CA ARG A 7 -3.45 -15.84 -13.57
C ARG A 7 -3.93 -16.55 -14.84
N MET A 8 -4.57 -15.79 -15.73
CA MET A 8 -5.05 -16.28 -17.01
C MET A 8 -3.93 -16.27 -18.06
N PRO A 9 -3.90 -17.25 -18.98
CA PRO A 9 -3.03 -17.19 -20.15
C PRO A 9 -3.33 -15.94 -21.01
N VAL A 10 -2.29 -15.25 -21.46
CA VAL A 10 -2.44 -14.05 -22.33
C VAL A 10 -3.17 -14.39 -23.63
N SER A 11 -2.95 -15.60 -24.16
CA SER A 11 -3.65 -16.12 -25.35
C SER A 11 -5.17 -16.22 -25.16
N GLN A 12 -5.65 -16.40 -23.94
CA GLN A 12 -7.08 -16.42 -23.62
C GLN A 12 -7.62 -15.03 -23.28
N ALA A 13 -6.84 -14.22 -22.55
CA ALA A 13 -7.28 -12.89 -22.14
C ALA A 13 -7.36 -11.91 -23.31
N ARG A 14 -6.40 -11.97 -24.24
CA ARG A 14 -6.29 -10.99 -25.33
C ARG A 14 -7.49 -10.98 -26.29
N PRO A 15 -8.01 -12.13 -26.78
CA PRO A 15 -9.23 -12.15 -27.59
C PRO A 15 -10.43 -11.54 -26.86
N ARG A 16 -10.58 -11.81 -25.55
CA ARG A 16 -11.67 -11.26 -24.74
C ARG A 16 -11.58 -9.74 -24.58
N LEU A 17 -10.37 -9.19 -24.47
CA LEU A 17 -10.21 -7.73 -24.48
C LEU A 17 -10.66 -7.12 -25.81
N THR A 18 -10.31 -7.74 -26.94
CA THR A 18 -10.77 -7.30 -28.27
C THR A 18 -12.30 -7.35 -28.38
N GLU A 19 -12.93 -8.44 -27.94
CA GLU A 19 -14.39 -8.58 -27.92
C GLU A 19 -15.06 -7.49 -27.06
N LEU A 20 -14.53 -7.22 -25.87
CA LEU A 20 -15.07 -6.20 -24.96
C LEU A 20 -14.89 -4.77 -25.47
N LEU A 21 -13.79 -4.48 -26.17
CA LEU A 21 -13.58 -3.20 -26.86
C LEU A 21 -14.59 -3.01 -27.99
N ALA A 22 -14.75 -4.03 -28.85
CA ALA A 22 -15.70 -3.99 -29.96
C ALA A 22 -17.15 -3.85 -29.48
N ALA A 23 -17.50 -4.50 -28.36
CA ALA A 23 -18.80 -4.41 -27.73
C ALA A 23 -19.02 -3.11 -26.92
N GLY A 24 -18.04 -2.20 -26.86
CA GLY A 24 -18.12 -0.97 -26.08
C GLY A 24 -18.17 -1.18 -24.56
N LYS A 25 -17.87 -2.39 -24.07
CA LYS A 25 -17.82 -2.76 -22.64
C LYS A 25 -16.47 -2.42 -22.00
N LEU A 26 -15.48 -2.07 -22.81
CA LEU A 26 -14.22 -1.46 -22.38
C LEU A 26 -13.90 -0.28 -23.29
N ARG A 27 -13.23 0.73 -22.73
CA ARG A 27 -12.62 1.82 -23.49
C ARG A 27 -11.11 1.69 -23.40
N GLY A 28 -10.43 1.69 -24.55
CA GLY A 28 -8.98 1.85 -24.59
C GLY A 28 -8.61 3.28 -24.22
N VAL A 29 -7.63 3.44 -23.32
CA VAL A 29 -7.15 4.76 -22.89
C VAL A 29 -5.62 4.76 -22.85
N GLN A 30 -5.04 5.94 -23.00
CA GLN A 30 -3.62 6.17 -22.79
C GLN A 30 -3.44 6.85 -21.44
N VAL A 31 -2.42 6.42 -20.69
CA VAL A 31 -2.06 7.00 -19.41
C VAL A 31 -0.68 7.61 -19.56
N GLU A 32 -0.53 8.84 -19.09
CA GLU A 32 0.75 9.54 -19.13
C GLU A 32 1.86 8.70 -18.46
N GLY A 33 3.02 8.61 -19.13
CA GLY A 33 4.16 7.82 -18.68
C GLY A 33 4.02 6.30 -18.88
N TRP A 34 2.89 5.79 -19.38
CA TRP A 34 2.73 4.37 -19.65
C TRP A 34 3.06 4.06 -21.11
N ARG A 35 3.82 2.98 -21.33
CA ARG A 35 4.08 2.46 -22.68
C ARG A 35 2.92 1.62 -23.20
N GLU A 36 2.34 0.82 -22.32
CA GLU A 36 1.29 -0.14 -22.68
C GLU A 36 -0.10 0.46 -22.58
N PRO A 37 -1.05 0.05 -23.45
CA PRO A 37 -2.40 0.55 -23.41
C PRO A 37 -3.08 0.20 -22.08
N ALA A 38 -3.92 1.10 -21.61
CA ALA A 38 -4.78 0.88 -20.47
C ALA A 38 -6.24 0.71 -20.94
N TYR A 39 -7.05 0.15 -20.04
CA TYR A 39 -8.47 -0.07 -20.30
C TYR A 39 -9.28 0.49 -19.15
N LEU A 40 -10.37 1.15 -19.49
CA LEU A 40 -11.29 1.76 -18.53
C LEU A 40 -12.69 1.18 -18.73
N HIS A 41 -13.39 0.92 -17.63
CA HIS A 41 -14.82 0.61 -17.71
C HIS A 41 -15.57 1.84 -18.27
N PRO A 42 -16.53 1.70 -19.20
CA PRO A 42 -17.23 2.83 -19.81
C PRO A 42 -17.88 3.78 -18.79
N GLU A 43 -18.33 3.24 -17.66
CA GLU A 43 -18.98 4.02 -16.60
C GLU A 43 -18.03 4.45 -15.49
N ALA A 44 -16.73 4.18 -15.61
CA ALA A 44 -15.77 4.61 -14.61
C ALA A 44 -15.77 6.14 -14.47
N ARG A 45 -15.83 6.60 -13.22
CA ARG A 45 -15.81 8.03 -12.89
C ARG A 45 -14.50 8.36 -12.20
N LEU A 46 -13.90 9.48 -12.57
CA LEU A 46 -12.79 10.04 -11.81
C LEU A 46 -13.36 10.70 -10.55
N PRO A 47 -13.07 10.20 -9.34
CA PRO A 47 -13.50 10.86 -8.12
C PRO A 47 -12.80 12.22 -7.99
N ARG A 48 -13.51 13.21 -7.42
CA ARG A 48 -12.92 14.52 -7.12
C ARG A 48 -11.82 14.44 -6.06
N ARG A 49 -11.95 13.47 -5.15
CA ARG A 49 -11.04 13.21 -4.04
C ARG A 49 -11.14 11.75 -3.63
N ILE A 50 -10.03 11.17 -3.18
CA ILE A 50 -10.00 9.85 -2.56
C ILE A 50 -9.71 10.05 -1.06
N ASP A 51 -10.67 9.65 -0.23
CA ASP A 51 -10.62 9.80 1.24
C ASP A 51 -10.45 8.43 1.90
N THR A 52 -9.31 7.80 1.63
CA THR A 52 -8.98 6.47 2.15
C THR A 52 -7.69 6.54 2.97
N ALA A 53 -7.66 5.84 4.10
CA ALA A 53 -6.45 5.51 4.82
C ALA A 53 -6.44 4.00 5.07
N ALA A 54 -5.36 3.31 4.74
CA ALA A 54 -5.28 1.86 4.93
C ALA A 54 -3.84 1.36 5.06
N LEU A 55 -3.63 0.40 5.95
CA LEU A 55 -2.43 -0.43 5.96
C LEU A 55 -2.58 -1.56 4.95
N LEU A 56 -1.70 -1.59 3.95
CA LEU A 56 -1.73 -2.59 2.89
C LEU A 56 -0.96 -3.83 3.35
N ALA A 57 -1.66 -4.96 3.44
CA ALA A 57 -1.04 -6.25 3.73
C ALA A 57 -0.02 -6.61 2.63
N PRO A 58 1.02 -7.42 2.91
CA PRO A 58 2.09 -7.71 1.94
C PRO A 58 1.62 -8.31 0.60
N PHE A 59 0.42 -8.89 0.58
CA PHE A 59 -0.21 -9.51 -0.59
C PHE A 59 -1.45 -8.75 -1.09
N ASP A 60 -1.62 -7.51 -0.64
CA ASP A 60 -2.73 -6.66 -1.06
C ASP A 60 -2.69 -6.43 -2.59
N PRO A 61 -3.84 -6.57 -3.29
CA PRO A 61 -4.03 -6.28 -4.73
C PRO A 61 -3.33 -5.03 -5.27
N VAL A 62 -3.18 -3.99 -4.44
CA VAL A 62 -2.57 -2.71 -4.80
C VAL A 62 -1.04 -2.82 -4.96
N ILE A 63 -0.37 -3.65 -4.15
CA ILE A 63 1.10 -3.66 -4.04
C ILE A 63 1.76 -4.99 -4.40
N TRP A 64 1.04 -6.10 -4.45
CA TRP A 64 1.65 -7.42 -4.69
C TRP A 64 2.33 -7.50 -6.07
N TYR A 65 1.76 -6.85 -7.09
CA TYR A 65 2.32 -6.79 -8.43
C TYR A 65 3.23 -5.57 -8.56
N ARG A 66 4.52 -5.76 -8.26
CA ARG A 66 5.54 -4.69 -8.19
C ARG A 66 5.59 -3.78 -9.41
N PRO A 67 5.53 -4.27 -10.67
CA PRO A 67 5.54 -3.38 -11.82
C PRO A 67 4.37 -2.40 -11.85
N ARG A 68 3.19 -2.80 -11.35
CA ARG A 68 2.04 -1.90 -11.22
C ARG A 68 2.21 -0.93 -10.06
N ALA A 69 2.70 -1.38 -8.91
CA ALA A 69 2.97 -0.50 -7.76
C ALA A 69 3.99 0.59 -8.13
N ALA A 70 5.06 0.23 -8.81
CA ALA A 70 6.07 1.17 -9.31
C ALA A 70 5.47 2.17 -10.30
N ARG A 71 4.65 1.70 -11.26
CA ARG A 71 4.06 2.56 -12.29
C ARG A 71 2.93 3.46 -11.80
N LEU A 72 2.13 3.03 -10.82
CA LEU A 72 1.01 3.82 -10.27
C LEU A 72 1.44 4.74 -9.14
N PHE A 73 2.35 4.30 -8.27
CA PHE A 73 2.66 4.98 -7.01
C PHE A 73 4.13 5.39 -6.89
N ASN A 74 4.95 5.14 -7.92
CA ASN A 74 6.42 5.29 -7.84
C ASN A 74 7.01 4.54 -6.62
N PHE A 75 6.46 3.37 -6.32
CA PHE A 75 6.70 2.66 -5.06
C PHE A 75 7.38 1.32 -5.31
N ASP A 76 8.67 1.24 -4.99
CA ASP A 76 9.41 -0.02 -4.93
C ASP A 76 9.24 -0.67 -3.56
N TYR A 77 8.63 -1.85 -3.56
CA TYR A 77 8.33 -2.61 -2.35
C TYR A 77 8.51 -4.09 -2.54
N ARG A 78 9.17 -4.68 -1.55
CA ARG A 78 9.32 -6.11 -1.38
C ARG A 78 9.18 -6.40 0.11
N VAL A 79 8.29 -7.33 0.45
CA VAL A 79 8.22 -7.86 1.81
C VAL A 79 9.53 -8.57 2.16
N GLU A 80 10.08 -8.25 3.32
CA GLU A 80 11.43 -8.66 3.75
C GLU A 80 11.42 -9.79 4.80
N ILE A 81 10.27 -10.46 5.00
CA ILE A 81 10.13 -11.57 5.96
C ILE A 81 11.11 -12.72 5.74
N PHE A 82 11.52 -12.95 4.48
CA PHE A 82 12.49 -13.98 4.11
C PHE A 82 13.92 -13.43 3.95
N VAL A 83 14.11 -12.13 4.10
CA VAL A 83 15.44 -11.50 4.02
C VAL A 83 16.12 -11.64 5.39
N PRO A 84 17.37 -12.13 5.48
CA PRO A 84 18.10 -12.19 6.73
C PRO A 84 18.16 -10.82 7.41
N LYS A 85 18.01 -10.78 8.75
CA LYS A 85 17.91 -9.52 9.53
C LYS A 85 18.93 -8.43 9.13
N PRO A 86 20.24 -8.73 8.95
CA PRO A 86 21.23 -7.70 8.60
C PRO A 86 21.08 -7.13 7.18
N LYS A 87 20.37 -7.84 6.28
CA LYS A 87 20.18 -7.44 4.88
C LYS A 87 18.84 -6.72 4.63
N ARG A 88 18.01 -6.56 5.67
CA ARG A 88 16.71 -5.90 5.58
C ARG A 88 16.90 -4.39 5.40
N LYS A 89 16.29 -3.81 4.37
CA LYS A 89 16.32 -2.36 4.15
C LYS A 89 15.32 -1.68 5.08
N TRP A 90 14.10 -2.21 5.15
CA TRP A 90 12.99 -1.54 5.80
C TRP A 90 12.60 -2.19 7.12
N GLY A 91 12.55 -3.52 7.23
CA GLY A 91 12.03 -4.16 8.43
C GLY A 91 11.63 -5.61 8.21
N TYR A 92 11.03 -6.25 9.22
CA TYR A 92 10.60 -7.65 9.07
C TYR A 92 9.25 -7.77 8.35
N TYR A 93 8.22 -7.12 8.88
CA TYR A 93 6.83 -7.21 8.43
C TYR A 93 6.32 -5.80 8.10
N VAL A 94 6.92 -5.20 7.08
CA VAL A 94 6.66 -3.82 6.66
C VAL A 94 5.36 -3.75 5.86
N LEU A 95 4.41 -2.97 6.33
CA LEU A 95 3.18 -2.63 5.63
C LEU A 95 3.31 -1.24 5.00
N PRO A 96 3.02 -1.07 3.70
CA PRO A 96 2.79 0.24 3.11
C PRO A 96 1.51 0.86 3.68
N PHE A 97 1.52 2.17 3.84
CA PHE A 97 0.36 2.95 4.28
C PHE A 97 -0.16 3.78 3.11
N LEU A 98 -1.37 3.47 2.66
CA LEU A 98 -2.11 4.24 1.66
C LEU A 98 -2.81 5.41 2.37
N LEU A 99 -2.62 6.63 1.89
CA LEU A 99 -3.37 7.81 2.28
C LEU A 99 -3.83 8.56 1.04
N GLY A 100 -5.14 8.63 0.87
CA GLY A 100 -5.78 9.12 -0.34
C GLY A 100 -5.40 8.28 -1.55
N ASP A 101 -4.74 8.91 -2.51
CA ASP A 101 -4.26 8.33 -3.77
C ASP A 101 -2.76 8.00 -3.77
N ARG A 102 -2.08 8.07 -2.60
CA ARG A 102 -0.62 7.87 -2.48
C ARG A 102 -0.27 6.83 -1.44
N ILE A 103 0.82 6.10 -1.70
CA ILE A 103 1.52 5.38 -0.64
C ILE A 103 2.38 6.39 0.10
N ALA A 104 1.99 6.69 1.34
CA ALA A 104 2.56 7.81 2.10
C ALA A 104 3.63 7.38 3.12
N ALA A 105 3.61 6.12 3.56
CA ALA A 105 4.61 5.62 4.50
C ALA A 105 4.84 4.11 4.36
N ARG A 106 5.93 3.64 4.97
CA ARG A 106 6.23 2.23 5.26
C ARG A 106 6.31 2.05 6.77
N VAL A 107 5.58 1.10 7.34
CA VAL A 107 5.59 0.83 8.78
C VAL A 107 5.88 -0.64 9.07
N ASP A 108 6.98 -0.93 9.76
CA ASP A 108 7.27 -2.26 10.28
C ASP A 108 6.39 -2.51 11.50
N LEU A 109 5.76 -3.68 11.59
CA LEU A 109 4.80 -3.98 12.65
C LEU A 109 5.06 -5.34 13.29
N ARG A 110 4.86 -5.40 14.60
CA ARG A 110 4.92 -6.62 15.39
C ARG A 110 3.83 -6.62 16.46
N ALA A 111 3.00 -7.65 16.46
CA ALA A 111 2.09 -7.92 17.56
C ALA A 111 2.83 -8.68 18.67
N GLU A 112 2.96 -8.05 19.83
CA GLU A 112 3.55 -8.63 21.04
C GLU A 112 2.41 -9.05 21.96
N ARG A 113 2.00 -10.32 21.82
CA ARG A 113 0.77 -10.82 22.44
C ARG A 113 0.86 -10.97 23.95
N THR A 114 2.04 -11.28 24.48
CA THR A 114 2.28 -11.39 25.93
C THR A 114 2.08 -10.03 26.60
N GLU A 115 2.62 -8.97 26.01
CA GLU A 115 2.54 -7.59 26.48
C GLU A 115 1.28 -6.86 25.98
N ARG A 116 0.43 -7.54 25.19
CA ARG A 116 -0.76 -6.99 24.52
C ARG A 116 -0.45 -5.66 23.82
N ARG A 117 0.65 -5.61 23.07
CA ARG A 117 1.20 -4.39 22.46
C ARG A 117 1.39 -4.53 20.96
N LEU A 118 0.99 -3.50 20.20
CA LEU A 118 1.40 -3.33 18.80
C LEU A 118 2.69 -2.52 18.76
N LEU A 119 3.80 -3.19 18.53
CA LEU A 119 5.11 -2.55 18.37
C LEU A 119 5.29 -2.09 16.91
N VAL A 120 5.82 -0.88 16.75
CA VAL A 120 6.32 -0.32 15.50
C VAL A 120 7.85 -0.25 15.57
N PRO A 121 8.61 -1.28 15.11
CA PRO A 121 10.06 -1.26 15.17
C PRO A 121 10.69 -0.18 14.27
N ALA A 122 10.04 0.15 13.15
CA ALA A 122 10.53 1.19 12.23
C ALA A 122 9.39 1.83 11.45
N ALA A 123 9.52 3.13 11.17
CA ALA A 123 8.58 3.86 10.33
C ALA A 123 9.32 4.82 9.38
N TYR A 124 8.91 4.83 8.11
CA TYR A 124 9.51 5.63 7.05
C TYR A 124 8.44 6.41 6.31
N LEU A 125 8.72 7.69 6.06
CA LEU A 125 7.85 8.58 5.30
C LEU A 125 8.27 8.54 3.82
N GLU A 126 7.30 8.42 2.91
CA GLU A 126 7.58 8.54 1.48
C GLU A 126 7.79 10.01 1.08
N PRO A 127 8.65 10.29 0.08
CA PRO A 127 8.87 11.64 -0.42
C PRO A 127 7.58 12.34 -0.89
N GLY A 128 7.52 13.66 -0.73
CA GLY A 128 6.39 14.47 -1.20
C GLY A 128 5.11 14.32 -0.38
N THR A 129 5.25 13.94 0.90
CA THR A 129 4.12 13.81 1.84
C THR A 129 4.34 14.66 3.09
N GLU A 130 3.25 15.20 3.64
CA GLU A 130 3.28 16.04 4.83
C GLU A 130 3.29 15.20 6.11
N PRO A 131 4.37 15.22 6.92
CA PRO A 131 4.54 14.30 8.04
C PRO A 131 3.40 14.34 9.06
N GLY A 132 2.88 15.53 9.37
CA GLY A 132 1.83 15.71 10.38
C GLY A 132 0.51 15.04 10.00
N ALA A 133 0.05 15.26 8.77
CA ALA A 133 -1.18 14.66 8.26
C ALA A 133 -1.05 13.13 8.14
N VAL A 134 0.08 12.64 7.63
CA VAL A 134 0.35 11.20 7.53
C VAL A 134 0.41 10.56 8.91
N ALA A 135 1.03 11.23 9.91
CA ALA A 135 1.19 10.67 11.25
C ALA A 135 -0.16 10.55 11.97
N ALA A 136 -1.02 11.57 11.87
CA ALA A 136 -2.36 11.55 12.45
C ALA A 136 -3.24 10.44 11.82
N ALA A 137 -3.23 10.32 10.49
CA ALA A 137 -3.99 9.30 9.79
C ALA A 137 -3.47 7.88 10.10
N LEU A 138 -2.14 7.69 10.06
CA LEU A 138 -1.54 6.39 10.38
C LEU A 138 -1.75 5.99 11.84
N ALA A 139 -1.69 6.94 12.79
CA ALA A 139 -1.99 6.64 14.19
C ALA A 139 -3.44 6.13 14.36
N THR A 140 -4.38 6.66 13.60
CA THR A 140 -5.78 6.18 13.58
C THR A 140 -5.87 4.74 13.08
N GLU A 141 -5.20 4.43 11.96
CA GLU A 141 -5.14 3.06 11.42
C GLU A 141 -4.43 2.07 12.35
N LEU A 142 -3.34 2.50 13.02
CA LEU A 142 -2.65 1.64 14.00
C LEU A 142 -3.54 1.35 15.22
N ARG A 143 -4.36 2.31 15.67
CA ARG A 143 -5.36 2.07 16.73
C ARG A 143 -6.45 1.12 16.28
N LEU A 144 -6.91 1.25 15.03
CA LEU A 144 -7.87 0.31 14.46
C LEU A 144 -7.29 -1.11 14.41
N LEU A 145 -6.05 -1.25 13.93
CA LEU A 145 -5.34 -2.53 13.86
C LEU A 145 -5.10 -3.13 15.25
N ALA A 146 -4.66 -2.32 16.22
CA ALA A 146 -4.45 -2.76 17.60
C ALA A 146 -5.76 -3.30 18.22
N ARG A 147 -6.89 -2.59 18.04
CA ARG A 147 -8.21 -3.06 18.48
C ARG A 147 -8.59 -4.37 17.82
N TRP A 148 -8.42 -4.50 16.51
CA TRP A 148 -8.73 -5.72 15.77
C TRP A 148 -7.90 -6.93 16.23
N LEU A 149 -6.65 -6.70 16.63
CA LEU A 149 -5.74 -7.74 17.14
C LEU A 149 -5.88 -8.00 18.65
N HIS A 150 -6.79 -7.30 19.33
CA HIS A 150 -6.97 -7.33 20.79
C HIS A 150 -5.71 -6.94 21.58
N LEU A 151 -5.05 -5.87 21.15
CA LEU A 151 -3.88 -5.27 21.80
C LEU A 151 -4.29 -3.96 22.48
N ASP A 152 -3.70 -3.67 23.63
CA ASP A 152 -4.10 -2.57 24.52
C ASP A 152 -3.27 -1.30 24.30
N SER A 153 -2.06 -1.44 23.76
CA SER A 153 -1.12 -0.33 23.59
C SER A 153 -0.38 -0.38 22.27
N ILE A 154 0.13 0.79 21.85
CA ILE A 154 1.00 0.94 20.68
C ILE A 154 2.29 1.59 21.15
N SER A 155 3.43 1.05 20.72
CA SER A 155 4.74 1.67 20.95
C SER A 155 5.49 1.85 19.63
N VAL A 156 6.30 2.90 19.56
CA VAL A 156 7.07 3.23 18.35
C VAL A 156 8.55 3.36 18.74
N GLU A 157 9.39 2.54 18.12
CA GLU A 157 10.85 2.64 18.27
C GLU A 157 11.42 3.80 17.44
N ARG A 158 12.73 4.04 17.55
CA ARG A 158 13.38 5.22 16.96
C ARG A 158 13.87 5.04 15.53
N ARG A 159 13.67 3.88 14.90
CA ARG A 159 14.24 3.58 13.57
C ARG A 159 13.39 4.17 12.44
N GLY A 160 14.05 4.85 11.50
CA GLY A 160 13.43 5.46 10.33
C GLY A 160 13.10 6.94 10.53
N ASN A 161 13.01 7.69 9.43
CA ASN A 161 12.83 9.15 9.43
C ASN A 161 11.45 9.60 9.95
N PHE A 162 10.49 8.67 10.07
CA PHE A 162 9.11 8.96 10.44
C PHE A 162 8.72 8.48 11.84
N ALA A 163 9.61 7.75 12.51
CA ALA A 163 9.39 7.23 13.85
C ALA A 163 8.97 8.31 14.86
N ARG A 164 9.66 9.46 14.90
CA ARG A 164 9.39 10.52 15.87
C ARG A 164 8.01 11.18 15.66
N PRO A 165 7.66 11.67 14.45
CA PRO A 165 6.31 12.18 14.19
C PRO A 165 5.22 11.18 14.52
N LEU A 166 5.38 9.92 14.11
CA LEU A 166 4.39 8.87 14.38
C LEU A 166 4.24 8.60 15.88
N ALA A 167 5.35 8.53 16.62
CA ALA A 167 5.32 8.33 18.07
C ALA A 167 4.58 9.47 18.81
N ALA A 168 4.71 10.71 18.32
CA ALA A 168 3.96 11.84 18.88
C ALA A 168 2.45 11.70 18.60
N ALA A 169 2.07 11.37 17.36
CA ALA A 169 0.67 11.19 16.98
C ALA A 169 -0.02 10.01 17.68
N VAL A 170 0.70 8.93 17.97
CA VAL A 170 0.15 7.77 18.72
C VAL A 170 -0.15 8.12 20.19
N ARG A 171 0.61 9.06 20.79
CA ARG A 171 0.42 9.51 22.18
C ARG A 171 -0.66 10.58 22.35
N ALA A 172 -0.97 11.33 21.29
CA ALA A 172 -2.00 12.36 21.27
C ALA A 172 -3.40 11.74 21.19
#